data_AF-A0A5C4YF31-F1
#
_entry.id   AF-A0A5C4YF31-F1
#
_cell.length_a   1.000
_cell.length_b   1.000
_cell.length_c   1.000
_cell.angle_alpha   90.00
_cell.angle_beta   90.00
_cell.angle_gamma   90.00
#
_symmetry.space_group_name_H-M   'P 1'
#
loop_
_entity.id
_entity.type
_entity.pdbx_description
1 polymer ?
#
loop_
_entity_poly.entity_id
_entity_poly.type
_entity_poly.pdbx_seq_one_letter_code
_entity_poly.pdbx_strand_id
1 'polypeptide(L)'
;MLSTRIFAVFLLLISAFLLYNGWQITTEYNYEPLGPRPFPVASLILIILCCVLILFFAENTKVQWGDFSFWKKLIILILSLSIFALVFEYLGFMLSVGFLVFIMSVLYGAKPYLAMLFALFCGIAFYYFFENLLQITLPFGLIFE
;
A
#
# COMPACT_ATOMS: atom_id res chain seq x y z
N MET A 1 -4.76 7.56 24.10
CA MET A 1 -4.87 6.40 25.03
C MET A 1 -5.91 5.39 24.56
N LEU A 2 -7.22 5.65 24.73
CA LEU A 2 -8.25 4.62 24.52
C LEU A 2 -8.37 4.18 23.05
N SER A 3 -8.36 5.12 22.10
CA SER A 3 -8.38 4.81 20.66
C SER A 3 -7.18 3.95 20.21
N THR A 4 -5.96 4.32 20.62
CA THR A 4 -4.73 3.56 20.32
C THR A 4 -4.77 2.14 20.87
N ARG A 5 -5.30 1.96 22.09
CA ARG A 5 -5.44 0.64 22.72
C ARG A 5 -6.53 -0.20 22.05
N ILE A 6 -7.68 0.39 21.71
CA ILE A 6 -8.73 -0.31 20.94
C ILE A 6 -8.15 -0.79 19.61
N PHE A 7 -7.45 0.08 18.89
CA PHE A 7 -6.82 -0.27 17.63
C PHE A 7 -5.81 -1.41 17.79
N ALA A 8 -4.93 -1.32 18.79
CA ALA A 8 -3.94 -2.35 19.06
C ALA A 8 -4.58 -3.70 19.42
N VAL A 9 -5.62 -3.73 20.26
CA VAL A 9 -6.34 -4.97 20.62
C VAL A 9 -7.06 -5.55 19.39
N PHE A 10 -7.76 -4.71 18.64
CA PHE A 10 -8.48 -5.15 17.44
C PHE A 10 -7.54 -5.73 16.39
N LEU A 11 -6.42 -5.05 16.13
CA LEU A 11 -5.42 -5.49 15.16
C LEU A 11 -4.71 -6.76 15.64
N LEU A 12 -4.42 -6.89 16.94
CA LEU A 12 -3.87 -8.10 17.54
C LEU A 12 -4.81 -9.30 17.33
N LEU A 13 -6.11 -9.13 17.59
CA LEU A 13 -7.11 -10.19 17.37
C LEU A 13 -7.16 -10.64 15.91
N ILE A 14 -7.17 -9.70 14.97
CA ILE A 14 -7.15 -10.00 13.52
C ILE A 14 -5.86 -10.73 13.15
N SER A 15 -4.70 -10.23 13.58
CA SER A 15 -3.41 -10.85 13.27
C SER A 15 -3.28 -12.25 13.86
N ALA A 16 -3.77 -12.48 15.09
CA ALA A 16 -3.78 -13.81 15.70
C ALA A 16 -4.69 -14.78 14.93
N PHE A 17 -5.86 -14.34 14.50
CA PHE A 17 -6.75 -15.13 13.65
C PHE A 17 -6.13 -15.46 12.29
N LEU A 18 -5.51 -14.47 11.63
CA LEU A 18 -4.81 -14.68 10.37
C LEU A 18 -3.59 -15.60 10.51
N LEU A 19 -2.88 -15.53 11.64
CA LEU A 19 -1.74 -16.40 11.93
C LEU A 19 -2.20 -17.86 12.05
N TYR A 20 -3.31 -18.08 12.75
CA TYR A 20 -3.92 -19.41 12.87
C TYR A 20 -4.30 -19.99 11.50
N ASN A 21 -4.92 -19.18 10.64
CA ASN A 21 -5.25 -19.60 9.28
C ASN A 21 -4.00 -19.80 8.40
N GLY A 22 -3.01 -18.91 8.51
CA GLY A 22 -1.76 -18.96 7.76
C GLY A 22 -0.91 -20.19 8.10
N TRP A 23 -1.01 -20.70 9.33
CA TRP A 23 -0.33 -21.93 9.76
C TRP A 23 -0.83 -23.18 9.01
N GLN A 24 -2.08 -23.16 8.55
CA GLN A 24 -2.72 -24.27 7.84
C GLN A 24 -2.39 -24.33 6.35
N ILE A 25 -1.76 -23.29 5.77
CA ILE A 25 -1.42 -23.24 4.35
C ILE A 25 -0.39 -24.33 4.06
N THR A 26 -0.75 -25.52 3.58
CA THR A 26 0.18 -26.60 3.16
C THR A 26 0.31 -26.58 1.65
N THR A 27 1.55 -26.59 1.13
CA THR A 27 1.80 -26.74 -0.31
C THR A 27 2.28 -28.16 -0.58
N GLU A 28 1.61 -28.86 -1.49
CA GLU A 28 1.97 -30.23 -1.90
C GLU A 28 3.29 -30.28 -2.69
N TYR A 29 3.70 -29.16 -3.29
CA TYR A 29 4.96 -29.00 -4.02
C TYR A 29 5.82 -27.89 -3.42
N ASN A 30 6.99 -28.24 -2.88
CA ASN A 30 8.03 -27.31 -2.48
C ASN A 30 9.12 -27.28 -3.56
N TYR A 31 8.97 -26.42 -4.57
CA TYR A 31 10.05 -26.15 -5.54
C TYR A 31 11.03 -25.08 -5.02
N GLU A 32 10.63 -24.28 -4.03
CA GLU A 32 11.43 -23.23 -3.40
C GLU A 32 11.78 -23.66 -1.96
N PRO A 33 13.05 -23.53 -1.50
CA PRO A 33 13.49 -23.98 -0.15
C PRO A 33 12.76 -23.27 1.00
N LEU A 34 12.17 -22.12 0.72
CA LEU A 34 11.33 -21.35 1.61
C LEU A 34 9.94 -21.34 0.99
N GLY A 35 9.10 -22.36 1.29
CA GLY A 35 7.72 -22.41 0.82
C GLY A 35 6.94 -21.12 1.14
N PRO A 36 5.68 -20.93 0.70
CA PRO A 36 5.00 -19.62 0.79
C PRO A 36 4.61 -19.19 2.21
N ARG A 37 4.86 -20.01 3.24
CA ARG A 37 4.43 -19.83 4.63
C ARG A 37 5.26 -18.85 5.47
N PRO A 38 6.60 -18.84 5.43
CA PRO A 38 7.42 -18.07 6.35
C PRO A 38 7.17 -16.58 6.23
N PHE A 39 6.91 -16.07 5.02
CA PHE A 39 6.71 -14.65 4.79
C PHE A 39 5.41 -14.11 5.45
N PRO A 40 4.22 -14.69 5.20
CA PRO A 40 3.01 -14.33 5.93
C PRO A 40 3.13 -14.53 7.44
N VAL A 41 3.71 -15.64 7.89
CA VAL A 41 3.81 -15.94 9.33
C VAL A 41 4.74 -14.96 10.04
N ALA A 42 5.92 -14.67 9.47
CA ALA A 42 6.88 -13.74 10.07
C ALA A 42 6.32 -12.31 10.16
N SER A 43 5.65 -11.84 9.10
CA SER A 43 5.02 -10.52 9.10
C SER A 43 3.91 -10.42 10.15
N LEU A 44 3.07 -11.45 10.29
CA LEU A 44 2.02 -11.50 11.31
C LEU A 44 2.59 -11.53 12.74
N ILE A 45 3.67 -12.28 12.98
CA ILE A 45 4.36 -12.28 14.28
C ILE A 45 4.91 -10.89 14.60
N LEU A 46 5.54 -10.23 13.64
CA LEU A 46 6.08 -8.88 13.81
C LEU A 46 4.97 -7.87 14.15
N ILE A 47 3.82 -7.97 13.47
CA ILE A 47 2.65 -7.13 13.74
C ILE A 47 2.13 -7.38 15.16
N ILE A 48 1.99 -8.64 15.59
CA ILE A 48 1.56 -8.99 16.96
C ILE A 48 2.54 -8.39 17.98
N LEU A 49 3.85 -8.50 17.74
CA LEU A 49 4.88 -7.92 18.60
C LEU A 49 4.73 -6.40 18.69
N CYS A 50 4.52 -5.72 17.56
CA CYS A 50 4.28 -4.28 17.52
C CYS A 50 3.02 -3.88 18.31
N CYS A 51 1.91 -4.62 18.17
CA CYS A 51 0.69 -4.39 18.95
C CYS A 51 0.92 -4.54 20.45
N VAL A 52 1.66 -5.57 20.87
CA VAL A 52 2.02 -5.78 22.28
C VAL A 52 2.85 -4.60 22.79
N LEU A 53 3.86 -4.16 22.03
CA LEU A 53 4.66 -2.99 22.40
C LEU A 53 3.80 -1.73 22.53
N ILE A 54 2.85 -1.49 21.63
CA ILE A 54 1.92 -0.35 21.71
C ILE A 54 1.05 -0.44 22.98
N LEU A 55 0.60 -1.63 23.38
CA LEU A 55 -0.22 -1.77 24.59
C LEU A 55 0.54 -1.41 25.87
N PHE A 56 1.84 -1.74 25.94
CA PHE A 56 2.67 -1.51 27.12
C PHE A 56 3.38 -0.15 27.12
N PHE A 57 3.84 0.33 25.97
CA PHE A 57 4.71 1.50 25.85
C PHE A 57 4.07 2.71 25.16
N ALA A 58 2.80 2.64 24.73
CA ALA A 58 2.19 3.80 24.08
C ALA A 58 2.11 5.02 25.01
N GLU A 59 2.78 6.09 24.59
CA GLU A 59 2.66 7.40 25.19
C GLU A 59 1.28 8.03 24.94
N ASN A 60 1.02 9.10 25.69
CA ASN A 60 -0.25 9.79 25.74
C ASN A 60 -0.50 10.64 24.48
N THR A 61 -0.64 10.00 23.31
CA THR A 61 -0.96 10.71 22.07
C THR A 61 -2.42 11.16 22.10
N LYS A 62 -2.63 12.48 21.99
CA LYS A 62 -3.97 13.05 21.72
C LYS A 62 -4.34 12.72 20.29
N VAL A 63 -5.12 11.66 20.11
CA VAL A 63 -5.65 11.27 18.79
C VAL A 63 -6.67 12.32 18.38
N GLN A 64 -6.27 13.19 17.44
CA GLN A 64 -7.18 14.12 16.78
C GLN A 64 -7.79 13.40 15.57
N TRP A 65 -9.09 13.20 15.60
CA TRP A 65 -9.80 12.70 14.43
C TRP A 65 -9.77 13.77 13.35
N GLY A 66 -9.44 13.36 12.12
CA GLY A 66 -9.26 14.31 11.02
C GLY A 66 -10.55 15.06 10.70
N ASP A 67 -10.41 16.34 10.36
CA ASP A 67 -11.51 17.18 9.93
C ASP A 67 -12.17 16.68 8.63
N PHE A 68 -13.33 17.23 8.28
CA PHE A 68 -14.04 16.87 7.05
C PHE A 68 -13.18 17.03 5.78
N SER A 69 -12.25 18.00 5.77
CA SER A 69 -11.27 18.18 4.68
C SER A 69 -10.30 16.99 4.57
N PHE A 70 -9.87 16.42 5.70
CA PHE A 70 -9.03 15.23 5.72
C PHE A 70 -9.78 14.01 5.17
N TRP A 71 -11.03 13.79 5.60
CA TRP A 71 -11.86 12.70 5.10
C TRP A 71 -12.11 12.78 3.58
N LYS A 72 -12.36 13.98 3.05
CA LYS A 72 -12.46 14.19 1.59
C LYS A 72 -11.19 13.76 0.87
N LYS A 73 -10.02 14.17 1.36
CA LYS A 73 -8.74 13.77 0.78
C LYS A 73 -8.55 12.25 0.83
N LEU A 74 -8.89 11.63 1.96
CA LEU A 74 -8.80 10.19 2.15
C LEU A 74 -9.70 9.43 1.17
N ILE A 75 -10.93 9.88 0.96
CA ILE A 75 -11.87 9.28 0.00
C ILE A 75 -11.34 9.42 -1.44
N ILE A 76 -10.84 10.60 -1.82
CA ILE A 76 -10.26 10.82 -3.15
C ILE A 76 -9.04 9.93 -3.37
N LEU A 77 -8.21 9.75 -2.34
CA LEU A 77 -7.03 8.89 -2.37
C LEU A 77 -7.39 7.42 -2.59
N ILE A 78 -8.39 6.91 -1.85
CA ILE A 78 -8.90 5.54 -2.01
C ILE A 78 -9.48 5.36 -3.42
N LEU A 79 -10.30 6.32 -3.89
CA LEU A 79 -10.89 6.27 -5.21
C LEU A 79 -9.82 6.26 -6.31
N SER A 80 -8.78 7.09 -6.16
CA SER A 80 -7.66 7.17 -7.09
C SER A 80 -6.89 5.84 -7.16
N LEU A 81 -6.64 5.19 -6.02
CA LEU A 81 -6.01 3.87 -5.97
C LEU A 81 -6.88 2.78 -6.64
N SER A 82 -8.19 2.81 -6.42
CA SER A 82 -9.11 1.87 -7.08
C SER A 82 -9.15 2.09 -8.59
N ILE A 83 -9.22 3.35 -9.05
CA ILE A 83 -9.17 3.69 -10.48
C ILE A 83 -7.84 3.25 -11.07
N PHE A 84 -6.73 3.50 -10.37
CA PHE A 84 -5.41 3.04 -10.78
C PHE A 84 -5.40 1.52 -11.00
N ALA A 85 -5.91 0.72 -10.06
CA ALA A 85 -5.94 -0.73 -10.19
C ALA A 85 -6.76 -1.21 -11.41
N LEU A 86 -7.87 -0.55 -11.73
CA LEU A 86 -8.70 -0.88 -12.89
C LEU A 86 -8.07 -0.46 -14.22
N VAL A 87 -7.43 0.70 -14.22
CA VAL A 87 -6.86 1.32 -15.43
C VAL A 87 -5.47 0.78 -15.75
N PHE A 88 -4.79 0.20 -14.76
CA PHE A 88 -3.42 -0.31 -14.88
C PHE A 88 -3.22 -1.25 -16.07
N GLU A 89 -4.15 -2.19 -16.27
CA GLU A 89 -4.09 -3.14 -17.39
C GLU A 89 -4.34 -2.45 -18.74
N TYR A 90 -5.23 -1.46 -18.79
CA TYR A 90 -5.65 -0.81 -20.04
C TYR A 90 -4.68 0.28 -20.50
N LEU A 91 -4.33 1.22 -19.63
CA LEU A 91 -3.47 2.38 -19.96
C LEU A 91 -1.97 2.07 -19.84
N GLY A 92 -1.61 0.95 -19.23
CA GLY A 92 -0.22 0.59 -18.95
C GLY A 92 0.36 1.31 -17.73
N PHE A 93 1.57 0.88 -17.35
CA PHE A 93 2.23 1.30 -16.11
C PHE A 93 2.51 2.80 -16.07
N MET A 94 3.12 3.33 -17.13
CA MET A 94 3.63 4.70 -17.14
C MET A 94 2.52 5.75 -17.03
N LEU A 95 1.42 5.58 -17.78
CA LEU A 95 0.27 6.48 -17.74
C LEU A 95 -0.50 6.34 -16.42
N SER A 96 -0.69 5.12 -15.93
CA SER A 96 -1.43 4.87 -14.68
C SER A 96 -0.70 5.46 -13.48
N VAL A 97 0.62 5.26 -13.38
CA VAL A 97 1.45 5.85 -12.32
C VAL A 97 1.48 7.37 -12.44
N GLY A 98 1.63 7.91 -13.65
CA GLY A 98 1.57 9.36 -13.89
C GLY A 98 0.25 9.97 -13.40
N PHE A 99 -0.88 9.35 -13.73
CA PHE A 99 -2.19 9.83 -13.29
C PHE A 99 -2.36 9.80 -11.77
N LEU A 100 -1.92 8.71 -11.12
CA LEU A 100 -1.96 8.59 -9.67
C LEU A 100 -1.07 9.64 -8.99
N VAL A 101 0.17 9.82 -9.45
CA VAL A 101 1.10 10.82 -8.92
C VAL A 101 0.57 12.24 -9.12
N PHE A 102 -0.07 12.51 -10.26
CA PHE A 102 -0.70 13.80 -10.54
C PHE A 102 -1.83 14.10 -9.56
N ILE A 103 -2.78 13.16 -9.38
CA ILE A 103 -3.89 13.32 -8.42
C ILE A 103 -3.33 13.56 -7.01
N MET A 104 -2.36 12.76 -6.58
CA MET A 104 -1.74 12.92 -5.27
C MET A 104 -1.12 14.30 -5.12
N SER A 105 -0.31 14.73 -6.09
CA SER A 105 0.36 16.03 -6.06
C SER A 105 -0.65 17.19 -5.92
N VAL A 106 -1.75 17.15 -6.68
CA VAL A 106 -2.83 18.16 -6.58
C VAL A 106 -3.57 18.06 -5.24
N LEU A 107 -3.85 16.86 -4.74
CA LEU A 107 -4.56 16.61 -3.48
C LEU A 107 -3.82 17.17 -2.26
N TYR A 108 -2.49 17.14 -2.30
CA TYR A 108 -1.62 17.70 -1.27
C TYR A 108 -1.28 19.19 -1.48
N GLY A 109 -1.86 19.83 -2.49
CA GLY A 109 -1.79 21.29 -2.68
C GLY A 109 -0.67 21.77 -3.59
N ALA A 110 -0.05 20.89 -4.38
CA ALA A 110 0.87 21.33 -5.43
C ALA A 110 0.11 22.09 -6.52
N LYS A 111 0.77 23.10 -7.10
CA LYS A 111 0.20 23.81 -8.26
C LYS A 111 0.08 22.82 -9.43
N PRO A 112 -1.03 22.82 -10.18
CA PRO A 112 -1.32 21.78 -11.17
C PRO A 112 -0.25 21.66 -12.27
N TYR A 113 0.42 22.77 -12.61
CA TYR A 113 1.53 22.73 -13.58
C TYR A 113 2.78 22.01 -13.05
N LEU A 114 3.17 22.23 -11.78
CA LEU A 114 4.27 21.48 -11.17
C LEU A 114 3.89 20.02 -10.95
N ALA A 115 2.64 19.77 -10.56
CA ALA A 115 2.12 18.42 -10.37
C ALA A 115 2.23 17.60 -11.67
N MET A 116 1.91 18.22 -12.82
CA MET A 116 2.00 17.55 -14.12
C MET A 116 3.46 17.23 -14.49
N LEU A 117 4.38 18.19 -14.30
CA LEU A 117 5.81 17.97 -14.58
C LEU A 117 6.38 16.87 -13.67
N PHE A 118 6.06 16.90 -12.38
CA PHE A 118 6.49 15.90 -11.41
C PHE A 118 5.93 14.51 -11.73
N ALA A 119 4.64 14.42 -12.08
CA ALA A 119 4.01 13.17 -12.48
C ALA A 119 4.66 12.56 -13.72
N LEU A 120 4.99 13.39 -14.71
CA LEU A 120 5.64 12.96 -15.95
C LEU A 120 7.06 12.46 -15.67
N PHE A 121 7.82 13.19 -14.85
CA PHE A 121 9.15 12.79 -14.42
C PHE A 121 9.14 11.47 -13.62
N CYS A 122 8.25 11.35 -12.62
CA CYS A 122 8.10 10.13 -11.83
C CYS A 122 7.67 8.93 -12.69
N GLY A 123 6.73 9.12 -13.62
CA GLY A 123 6.30 8.06 -14.53
C GLY A 123 7.47 7.51 -15.36
N ILE A 124 8.28 8.39 -15.97
CA ILE A 124 9.49 7.99 -16.72
C ILE A 124 10.50 7.31 -15.79
N ALA A 125 10.80 7.92 -14.65
CA ALA A 125 11.82 7.42 -13.73
C ALA A 125 11.47 6.04 -13.18
N PHE A 126 10.22 5.82 -12.77
CA PHE A 126 9.76 4.51 -12.32
C PHE A 126 9.78 3.48 -13.44
N TYR A 127 9.31 3.84 -14.64
CA TYR A 127 9.36 2.95 -15.78
C TYR A 127 10.81 2.47 -16.05
N TYR A 128 11.77 3.40 -16.12
CA TYR A 128 13.18 3.06 -16.29
C TYR A 128 13.75 2.21 -15.15
N PHE A 129 13.36 2.51 -13.91
CA PHE A 129 13.81 1.78 -12.73
C PHE A 129 13.31 0.33 -12.75
N PHE A 130 12.04 0.11 -13.05
CA PHE A 130 11.47 -1.23 -13.11
C PHE A 130 11.97 -2.03 -14.31
N GLU A 131 12.10 -1.40 -15.48
CA GLU A 131 12.58 -2.08 -16.69
C GLU A 131 14.08 -2.39 -16.62
N ASN A 132 14.94 -1.42 -16.27
CA ASN A 132 16.39 -1.61 -16.37
C ASN A 132 17.00 -2.19 -15.10
N LEU A 133 16.52 -1.77 -13.91
CA LEU A 133 17.13 -2.19 -12.66
C LEU A 133 16.52 -3.49 -12.13
N LEU A 134 15.18 -3.60 -12.21
CA LEU A 134 14.46 -4.79 -11.71
C LEU A 134 14.18 -5.82 -12.81
N GLN A 135 14.36 -5.47 -14.09
CA GLN A 135 14.09 -6.35 -15.24
C GLN A 135 12.68 -6.94 -15.22
N ILE A 136 11.70 -6.15 -14.77
CA ILE A 136 10.29 -6.55 -14.72
C ILE A 136 9.62 -6.08 -16.00
N THR A 137 8.97 -7.00 -16.72
CA THR A 137 8.13 -6.67 -17.89
C THR A 137 6.88 -5.93 -17.43
N LEU A 138 6.82 -4.63 -17.71
CA LEU A 138 5.67 -3.80 -17.35
C LEU A 138 4.67 -3.76 -18.50
N PRO A 139 3.36 -3.73 -18.21
CA PRO A 139 2.36 -3.58 -19.25
C PRO A 139 2.50 -2.21 -19.89
N PHE A 140 2.72 -2.19 -21.20
CA PHE A 140 2.66 -0.96 -22.01
C PHE A 140 1.22 -0.43 -22.11
N GLY A 141 0.23 -1.30 -21.90
CA GLY A 141 -1.20 -1.02 -21.94
C GLY A 141 -1.84 -1.62 -23.18
N LEU A 142 -3.01 -2.23 -23.01
CA LEU A 142 -3.78 -2.87 -24.09
C LEU A 142 -4.16 -1.91 -25.23
N ILE A 143 -4.08 -0.59 -25.00
CA ILE A 143 -4.32 0.43 -26.03
C ILE A 143 -3.17 0.62 -27.02
N PHE A 144 -1.97 0.09 -26.72
CA PHE A 144 -0.79 0.16 -27.57
C PHE A 144 -0.39 -1.19 -28.18
N GLU A 145 -1.16 -2.26 -27.90
CA GLU A 145 -1.12 -3.54 -28.62
C GLU A 145 -1.94 -3.47 -29.91
#